data_AF-A0A968MTL2-F1
#
_entry.id   AF-A0A968MTL2-F1
#
_cell.length_a   1.000
_cell.length_b   1.000
_cell.length_c   1.000
_cell.angle_alpha   90.00
_cell.angle_beta   90.00
_cell.angle_gamma   90.00
#
_symmetry.space_group_name_H-M   'P 1'
#
loop_
_entity.id
_entity.type
_entity.pdbx_description
1 polymer ?
#
loop_
_entity_poly.entity_id
_entity_poly.type
_entity_poly.pdbx_seq_one_letter_code
_entity_poly.pdbx_strand_id
1 'polypeptide(L)'
;MIYRIFIPLIFLIIISGCKEIYDPDIETNETAIVIQGLLTNIPGELAVRISQAVPYDSSGNTGFISTAKVFIVDNNGEVRSFVI
;
A
#
# COMPACT_ATOMS: atom_id res chain seq x y z
N MET A 1 -48.63 -32.85 19.01
CA MET A 1 -48.39 -31.49 19.53
C MET A 1 -46.89 -31.15 19.62
N ILE A 2 -46.01 -32.09 20.00
CA ILE A 2 -44.54 -31.91 20.09
C ILE A 2 -43.84 -31.51 18.77
N TYR A 3 -44.21 -32.11 17.64
CA TYR A 3 -43.55 -31.87 16.34
C TYR A 3 -43.72 -30.43 15.80
N ARG A 4 -44.76 -29.70 16.23
CA ARG A 4 -44.98 -28.30 15.83
C ARG A 4 -43.95 -27.35 16.46
N ILE A 5 -43.32 -27.75 17.58
CA ILE A 5 -42.29 -26.99 18.29
C ILE A 5 -40.88 -27.32 17.79
N PHE A 6 -40.66 -28.55 17.28
CA PHE A 6 -39.34 -28.96 16.77
C PHE A 6 -38.97 -28.36 15.41
N ILE A 7 -39.96 -28.10 14.55
CA ILE A 7 -39.73 -27.50 13.22
C ILE A 7 -39.09 -26.11 13.28
N PRO A 8 -39.58 -25.14 14.10
CA PRO A 8 -38.93 -23.83 14.18
C PRO A 8 -37.53 -23.89 14.81
N LEU A 9 -37.29 -24.85 15.71
CA LEU A 9 -35.99 -25.03 16.37
C LEU A 9 -34.91 -25.52 15.39
N ILE A 10 -35.28 -26.43 14.48
CA ILE A 10 -34.39 -26.90 13.41
C ILE A 10 -34.06 -25.78 12.42
N PHE A 11 -35.02 -24.90 12.13
CA PHE A 11 -34.80 -23.77 11.22
C PHE A 11 -33.80 -22.75 11.79
N LEU A 12 -33.73 -22.61 13.12
CA LEU A 12 -32.77 -21.71 13.79
C LEU A 12 -31.32 -22.16 13.65
N ILE A 13 -31.07 -23.46 13.48
CA ILE A 13 -29.71 -24.01 13.34
C ILE A 13 -29.17 -23.75 11.93
N ILE A 14 -30.04 -23.75 10.91
CA ILE A 14 -29.67 -23.56 9.50
C ILE A 14 -29.21 -22.12 9.21
N ILE A 15 -29.68 -21.14 9.98
CA ILE A 15 -29.24 -19.74 9.87
C ILE A 15 -27.97 -19.43 10.66
N SER A 16 -27.41 -20.40 11.41
CA SER A 16 -26.12 -20.23 12.08
C SER A 16 -24.97 -20.46 11.08
N GLY A 17 -24.64 -19.42 10.33
CA GLY A 17 -23.46 -19.43 9.46
C GLY A 17 -22.19 -19.31 10.30
N CYS A 18 -21.30 -20.30 10.22
CA CYS A 18 -19.93 -20.14 10.70
C CYS A 18 -19.24 -19.07 9.86
N LYS A 19 -18.72 -18.03 10.54
CA LYS A 19 -17.83 -17.06 9.92
C LYS A 19 -16.41 -17.53 10.14
N GLU A 20 -15.70 -17.78 9.05
CA GLU A 20 -14.26 -18.02 9.10
C GLU A 20 -13.56 -16.67 9.05
N ILE A 21 -12.60 -16.47 9.95
CA ILE A 21 -11.74 -15.28 9.92
C ILE A 21 -10.75 -15.50 8.78
N TYR A 22 -10.82 -14.64 7.77
CA TYR A 22 -9.82 -14.63 6.70
C TYR A 22 -8.65 -13.75 7.15
N ASP A 23 -7.50 -14.37 7.37
CA ASP A 23 -6.24 -13.69 7.65
C ASP A 23 -5.28 -13.95 6.48
N PRO A 24 -5.15 -13.02 5.52
CA PRO A 24 -4.25 -13.19 4.39
C PRO A 24 -2.79 -13.14 4.84
N ASP A 25 -1.98 -14.08 4.35
CA ASP A 25 -0.53 -14.01 4.49
C ASP A 25 0.00 -12.89 3.57
N ILE A 26 0.27 -11.73 4.15
CA ILE A 26 0.83 -10.57 3.46
C ILE A 26 2.30 -10.48 3.83
N GLU A 27 3.19 -10.60 2.85
CA GLU A 27 4.61 -10.31 3.04
C GLU A 27 4.78 -8.80 3.34
N THR A 28 4.91 -8.46 4.62
CA THR A 28 5.05 -7.06 5.10
C THR A 28 6.50 -6.59 5.21
N ASN A 29 7.47 -7.47 4.94
CA ASN A 29 8.89 -7.21 5.19
C ASN A 29 9.63 -6.52 4.03
N GLU A 30 8.99 -6.29 2.89
CA GLU A 30 9.63 -5.59 1.78
C GLU A 30 9.53 -4.07 1.94
N THR A 31 10.56 -3.45 2.53
CA THR A 31 10.73 -2.00 2.47
C THR A 31 11.02 -1.58 1.03
N ALA A 32 10.03 -1.02 0.34
CA ALA A 32 10.20 -0.49 -1.00
C ALA A 32 10.66 0.98 -0.97
N ILE A 33 11.62 1.33 -1.82
CA ILE A 33 11.96 2.73 -2.09
C ILE A 33 11.03 3.25 -3.18
N VAL A 34 10.32 4.34 -2.89
CA VAL A 34 9.39 5.00 -3.80
C VAL A 34 10.02 6.28 -4.32
N ILE A 35 10.16 6.38 -5.64
CA ILE A 35 10.70 7.55 -6.33
C ILE A 35 9.55 8.22 -7.09
N GLN A 36 9.25 9.47 -6.76
CA GLN A 36 8.25 10.29 -7.43
C GLN A 36 8.94 11.46 -8.12
N GLY A 37 8.68 11.63 -9.42
CA GLY A 37 9.24 12.71 -10.22
C GLY A 37 8.12 13.49 -10.91
N LEU A 38 8.11 14.81 -10.72
CA LEU A 38 7.37 15.75 -11.55
C LEU A 38 8.30 16.20 -12.67
N LEU A 39 8.06 15.69 -13.88
CA LEU A 39 8.79 16.03 -15.08
C LEU A 39 7.91 16.94 -15.94
N THR A 40 8.32 18.19 -16.13
CA THR A 40 7.58 19.17 -16.94
C THR A 40 8.50 19.77 -17.99
N ASN A 41 7.88 20.36 -19.02
CA ASN A 41 8.56 21.18 -20.03
C ASN A 41 8.67 22.65 -19.61
N ILE A 42 8.23 23.02 -18.41
CA ILE A 42 8.28 24.38 -17.89
C ILE A 42 9.65 24.59 -17.22
N PRO A 43 10.41 25.63 -17.60
CA PRO A 43 11.70 25.91 -16.99
C PRO A 43 11.57 26.13 -15.48
N GLY A 44 12.32 25.36 -14.69
CA GLY A 44 12.37 25.49 -13.23
C GLY A 44 11.32 24.71 -12.45
N GLU A 45 10.35 24.07 -13.12
CA GLU A 45 9.30 23.29 -12.47
C GLU A 45 9.59 21.78 -12.61
N LEU A 46 10.64 21.33 -11.90
CA LEU A 46 11.05 19.93 -11.79
C LEU A 46 11.17 19.60 -10.30
N ALA A 47 10.52 18.53 -9.86
CA ALA A 47 10.58 18.10 -8.46
C ALA A 47 10.78 16.58 -8.40
N VAL A 48 11.70 16.13 -7.55
CA VAL A 48 11.89 14.71 -7.26
C VAL A 48 11.75 14.50 -5.76
N ARG A 49 10.94 13.52 -5.37
CA ARG A 49 10.74 13.11 -3.98
C ARG A 49 11.06 11.63 -3.86
N ILE A 50 11.89 11.30 -2.87
CA ILE A 50 12.18 9.92 -2.50
C ILE A 50 11.62 9.66 -1.11
N SER A 51 10.88 8.56 -0.99
CA SER A 51 10.29 8.10 0.25
C SER A 51 10.45 6.60 0.40
N GLN A 52 10.38 6.11 1.63
CA GLN A 52 10.36 4.68 1.93
C GLN A 52 8.93 4.26 2.25
N ALA A 53 8.47 3.19 1.59
CA ALA A 53 7.22 2.53 1.91
C ALA A 53 7.33 1.85 3.27
N VAL A 54 6.25 1.95 4.05
CA VAL A 54 6.12 1.31 5.36
C VAL A 54 4.93 0.34 5.32
N PRO A 55 4.93 -0.72 6.14
CA PRO A 55 3.83 -1.66 6.23
C PRO A 55 2.49 -0.97 6.51
N TYR A 56 1.40 -1.56 6.01
CA TYR A 56 0.05 -1.00 6.13
C TYR A 56 -0.39 -0.82 7.59
N ASP A 57 0.02 -1.74 8.46
CA ASP A 57 -0.27 -1.75 9.89
C ASP A 57 0.69 -0.86 10.70
N SER A 58 1.66 -0.23 10.06
CA SER A 58 2.56 0.69 10.74
C SER A 58 1.85 2.01 11.09
N SER A 59 1.98 2.43 12.35
CA SER A 59 1.45 3.71 12.85
C SER A 59 2.38 4.90 12.56
N GLY A 60 3.39 4.70 11.72
CA GLY A 60 4.48 5.65 11.46
C GLY A 60 4.28 6.49 10.19
N ASN A 61 4.98 7.62 10.12
CA ASN A 61 5.12 8.37 8.88
C ASN A 61 6.02 7.63 7.89
N THR A 62 5.74 7.76 6.59
CA THR A 62 6.65 7.31 5.53
C THR A 62 8.02 8.00 5.70
N GLY A 63 9.09 7.21 5.69
CA GLY A 63 10.45 7.73 5.86
C GLY A 63 10.85 8.62 4.69
N PHE A 64 11.42 9.80 4.96
CA PHE A 64 12.03 10.65 3.95
C PHE A 64 13.51 10.30 3.79
N ILE A 65 13.96 10.12 2.55
CA ILE A 65 15.36 9.80 2.25
C ILE A 65 16.06 11.08 1.76
N SER A 66 16.88 11.69 2.62
CA SER A 66 17.59 12.95 2.34
C SER A 66 19.03 12.78 1.84
N THR A 67 19.51 11.54 1.64
CA THR A 67 20.90 11.27 1.22
C THR A 67 20.98 10.64 -0.17
N ALA A 68 19.87 10.61 -0.90
CA ALA A 68 19.81 10.03 -2.23
C ALA A 68 20.27 11.05 -3.29
N LYS A 69 21.05 10.58 -4.26
CA LYS A 69 21.37 11.33 -5.48
C LYS A 69 20.51 10.81 -6.62
N VAL A 70 19.79 11.70 -7.28
CA VAL A 70 18.97 11.36 -8.45
C VAL A 70 19.57 11.98 -9.69
N PHE A 71 19.62 11.20 -10.77
CA PHE A 71 20.06 11.66 -12.08
C PHE A 71 18.92 11.50 -13.07
N ILE A 72 18.56 12.60 -13.73
CA ILE A 72 17.66 12.57 -14.89
C ILE A 72 18.54 12.59 -16.12
N VAL A 73 18.38 11.59 -16.99
CA VAL A 73 19.09 11.50 -18.26
C VAL A 73 18.07 11.72 -19.37
N ASP A 74 18.29 12.75 -20.19
CA ASP A 74 17.45 13.04 -21.34
C ASP A 74 17.82 12.13 -22.54
N ASN A 75 17.02 12.19 -23.61
CA ASN A 75 17.21 11.38 -24.82
C ASN A 75 18.47 11.71 -25.65
N ASN A 76 19.09 12.87 -25.43
CA ASN A 76 20.37 13.30 -25.98
C ASN A 76 21.55 12.93 -25.07
N GLY A 77 21.29 12.32 -23.91
CA GLY A 77 22.31 11.93 -22.93
C GLY A 77 22.72 13.05 -21.98
N GLU A 78 21.99 14.18 -21.95
CA GLU A 78 22.24 15.23 -20.96
C GLU A 78 21.84 14.75 -19.56
N VAL A 79 22.78 14.82 -18.61
CA VAL A 79 22.56 14.36 -17.23
C VAL A 79 22.34 15.55 -16.31
N ARG A 80 21.20 15.57 -15.60
CA ARG A 80 20.89 16.55 -14.57
C ARG A 80 20.85 15.89 -13.19
N SER A 81 21.69 16.37 -12.27
CA SER A 81 21.78 15.88 -10.90
C SER A 81 20.83 16.65 -9.97
N PHE A 82 20.01 15.91 -9.23
CA PHE A 82 19.17 16.43 -8.17
C PHE A 82 19.64 15.84 -6.83
N VAL A 83 19.99 16.72 -5.91
CA VAL A 83 20.26 16.37 -4.51
C VAL A 83 19.00 16.75 -3.73
N ILE A 84 18.46 15.78 -3.01
CA ILE A 84 17.29 15.96 -2.14
C ILE A 84 17.76 16.39 -0.75
#